data_AF-A0A9E4SZI3-F1
#
_entry.id   AF-A0A9E4SZI3-F1
#
_cell.length_a   1.000
_cell.length_b   1.000
_cell.length_c   1.000
_cell.angle_alpha   90.00
_cell.angle_beta   90.00
_cell.angle_gamma   90.00
#
_symmetry.space_group_name_H-M   'P 1'
#
loop_
_entity.id
_entity.type
_entity.pdbx_description
1 polymer ?
#
loop_
_entity_poly.entity_id
_entity_poly.type
_entity_poly.pdbx_seq_one_letter_code
_entity_poly.pdbx_strand_id
1 'polypeptide(L)'
;MTRQTEQQRVTETLPEVESISPEAIAKAKAMIGMRLRTENFTRDASVGALLNFVNGIGDANPIFRDQEYAAYSKYGSIIGHPCAPYMRHWSGRTRWGLPGVHGFFAGNDWEFFR
;
A
#
# COMPACT_ATOMS: atom_id res chain seq x y z
N MET A 1 5.00 32.57 -28.53
CA MET A 1 3.62 32.88 -28.11
C MET A 1 2.66 31.68 -28.19
N THR A 2 2.96 30.60 -28.93
CA THR A 2 2.01 29.49 -29.19
C THR A 2 1.87 28.45 -28.06
N ARG A 3 2.88 28.26 -27.20
CA ARG A 3 2.83 27.28 -26.09
C ARG A 3 1.91 27.66 -24.93
N GLN A 4 1.77 28.96 -24.63
CA GLN A 4 0.90 29.42 -23.53
C GLN A 4 -0.58 29.16 -23.84
N THR A 5 -0.97 29.25 -25.11
CA THR A 5 -2.35 29.09 -25.57
C THR A 5 -2.83 27.64 -25.50
N GLU A 6 -1.92 26.67 -25.59
CA GLU A 6 -2.24 25.23 -25.51
C GLU A 6 -2.39 24.79 -24.05
N GLN A 7 -1.55 25.31 -23.16
CA GLN A 7 -1.62 25.06 -21.71
C GLN A 7 -2.90 25.66 -21.08
N GLN A 8 -3.37 26.79 -21.60
CA GLN A 8 -4.65 27.41 -21.20
C GLN A 8 -5.86 26.58 -21.63
N ARG A 9 -5.87 25.98 -22.83
CA ARG A 9 -6.99 25.10 -23.26
C ARG A 9 -7.16 23.87 -22.37
N VAL A 10 -6.07 23.32 -21.86
CA VAL A 10 -6.12 22.13 -20.97
C VAL A 10 -6.74 22.47 -19.61
N THR A 11 -6.72 23.73 -19.18
CA THR A 11 -7.28 24.17 -17.89
C THR A 11 -8.73 24.65 -17.97
N GLU A 12 -9.22 25.02 -19.16
CA GLU A 12 -10.58 25.57 -19.36
C GLU A 12 -11.68 24.51 -19.51
N THR A 13 -11.34 23.27 -19.84
CA THR A 13 -12.31 22.17 -20.01
C THR A 13 -12.01 21.02 -19.06
N LEU A 14 -12.06 21.28 -17.76
CA LEU A 14 -12.18 20.17 -16.82
C LEU A 14 -13.56 19.53 -17.05
N PRO A 15 -13.66 18.22 -17.32
CA PRO A 15 -14.96 17.57 -17.45
C PRO A 15 -15.76 17.81 -16.17
N GLU A 16 -17.07 18.00 -16.28
CA GLU A 16 -17.95 18.00 -15.11
C GLU A 16 -17.83 16.63 -14.43
N VAL A 17 -17.04 16.57 -13.37
CA VAL A 17 -16.90 15.39 -12.54
C VAL A 17 -18.04 15.43 -11.53
N GLU A 18 -18.84 14.37 -11.45
CA GLU A 18 -19.82 14.26 -10.38
C GLU A 18 -19.12 14.46 -9.04
N SER A 19 -19.57 15.47 -8.30
CA SER A 19 -19.16 15.69 -6.91
C SER A 19 -19.58 14.49 -6.05
N ILE A 20 -19.01 14.39 -4.84
CA ILE A 20 -19.34 13.32 -3.89
C ILE A 20 -20.85 13.29 -3.63
N SER A 21 -21.56 12.31 -4.24
CA SER A 21 -23.01 12.22 -4.14
C SER A 21 -23.46 11.41 -2.91
N PRO A 22 -24.67 11.69 -2.36
CA PRO A 22 -25.21 10.90 -1.25
C PRO A 22 -25.37 9.41 -1.60
N GLU A 23 -25.70 9.08 -2.85
CA GLU A 23 -25.81 7.70 -3.32
C GLU A 23 -24.44 7.00 -3.35
N ALA A 24 -23.40 7.68 -3.84
CA ALA A 24 -22.04 7.14 -3.85
C ALA A 24 -21.54 6.88 -2.42
N ILE A 25 -21.84 7.78 -1.48
CA ILE A 25 -21.57 7.57 -0.05
C ILE A 25 -22.35 6.36 0.49
N ALA A 26 -23.63 6.21 0.15
CA ALA A 26 -24.46 5.10 0.61
C ALA A 26 -23.93 3.74 0.13
N LYS A 27 -23.52 3.65 -1.15
CA LYS A 27 -22.86 2.46 -1.70
C LYS A 27 -21.53 2.15 -0.99
N ALA A 28 -20.72 3.17 -0.72
CA ALA A 28 -19.48 2.99 0.04
C ALA A 28 -19.73 2.47 1.46
N LYS A 29 -20.72 3.02 2.16
CA LYS A 29 -21.12 2.55 3.50
C LYS A 29 -21.61 1.11 3.51
N ALA A 30 -22.32 0.68 2.46
CA ALA A 30 -22.79 -0.69 2.32
C ALA A 30 -21.66 -1.73 2.23
N MET A 31 -20.43 -1.31 1.89
CA MET A 31 -19.26 -2.19 1.84
C MET A 31 -18.56 -2.36 3.20
N ILE A 32 -18.96 -1.64 4.25
CA ILE A 32 -18.37 -1.80 5.59
C ILE A 32 -18.56 -3.24 6.07
N GLY A 33 -17.48 -3.88 6.48
CA GLY A 33 -17.47 -5.28 6.91
C GLY A 33 -17.33 -6.31 5.77
N MET A 34 -17.30 -5.86 4.51
CA MET A 34 -17.07 -6.76 3.38
C MET A 34 -15.68 -7.40 3.44
N ARG A 35 -15.63 -8.72 3.30
CA ARG A 35 -14.37 -9.47 3.22
C ARG A 35 -13.90 -9.52 1.78
N LEU A 36 -12.86 -8.74 1.49
CA LEU A 36 -12.24 -8.71 0.18
C LEU A 36 -11.25 -9.88 0.03
N ARG A 37 -11.26 -10.55 -1.12
CA ARG A 37 -10.18 -11.49 -1.48
C ARG A 37 -9.02 -10.71 -2.05
N THR A 38 -7.85 -10.93 -1.48
CA THR A 38 -6.65 -10.20 -1.82
C THR A 38 -5.72 -11.06 -2.66
N GLU A 39 -5.16 -10.49 -3.72
CA GLU A 39 -4.07 -11.14 -4.45
C GLU A 39 -2.85 -11.27 -3.53
N ASN A 40 -2.23 -12.46 -3.56
CA ASN A 40 -1.02 -12.76 -2.79
C ASN A 40 0.16 -12.80 -3.75
N PHE A 41 0.94 -11.72 -3.81
CA PHE A 41 2.08 -11.59 -4.72
C PHE A 41 3.24 -12.48 -4.29
N THR A 42 3.57 -12.41 -2.99
CA THR A 42 4.60 -13.24 -2.36
C THR A 42 3.93 -14.30 -1.51
N ARG A 43 4.22 -15.58 -1.80
CA ARG A 43 3.66 -16.71 -1.04
C ARG A 43 4.52 -17.06 0.16
N ASP A 44 5.84 -17.04 -0.04
CA ASP A 44 6.81 -17.51 0.95
C ASP A 44 7.61 -16.34 1.53
N ALA A 45 7.76 -16.32 2.84
CA ALA A 45 8.65 -15.40 3.54
C ALA A 45 10.11 -15.85 3.45
N SER A 46 10.61 -16.04 2.23
CA SER A 46 12.00 -16.43 2.00
C SER A 46 12.95 -15.28 2.34
N VAL A 47 14.18 -15.60 2.73
CA VAL A 47 15.21 -14.59 3.01
C VAL A 47 15.38 -13.64 1.82
N GLY A 48 15.39 -14.15 0.58
CA GLY A 48 15.47 -13.31 -0.62
C GLY A 48 14.30 -12.33 -0.77
N ALA A 49 13.07 -12.78 -0.49
CA ALA A 49 11.90 -11.90 -0.54
C ALA A 49 11.96 -10.81 0.53
N LEU A 50 12.30 -11.18 1.77
CA LEU A 50 12.46 -10.24 2.89
C LEU A 50 13.58 -9.23 2.63
N LEU A 51 14.72 -9.68 2.07
CA LEU A 51 15.83 -8.82 1.67
C LEU A 51 15.43 -7.82 0.59
N ASN A 52 14.71 -8.26 -0.45
CA ASN A 52 14.20 -7.37 -1.49
C ASN A 52 13.26 -6.31 -0.90
N PHE A 53 12.40 -6.70 0.04
CA PHE A 53 11.51 -5.75 0.71
C PHE A 53 12.29 -4.71 1.51
N VAL A 54 13.22 -5.11 2.38
CA VAL A 54 14.00 -4.16 3.20
C VAL A 54 14.89 -3.25 2.37
N ASN A 55 15.47 -3.77 1.28
CA ASN A 55 16.19 -2.95 0.30
C ASN A 55 15.26 -1.93 -0.37
N GLY A 56 14.03 -2.33 -0.71
CA GLY A 56 13.04 -1.46 -1.36
C GLY A 56 12.58 -0.31 -0.47
N ILE A 57 12.45 -0.53 0.84
CA ILE A 57 12.11 0.54 1.80
C ILE A 57 13.34 1.31 2.32
N GLY A 58 14.55 0.80 2.07
CA GLY A 58 15.80 1.42 2.50
C GLY A 58 16.15 1.21 3.98
N ASP A 59 15.62 0.18 4.64
CA ASP A 59 15.98 -0.13 6.03
C ASP A 59 17.28 -0.94 6.07
N ALA A 60 18.30 -0.37 6.71
CA ALA A 60 19.63 -0.94 6.81
C ALA A 60 19.84 -1.77 8.09
N ASN A 61 18.83 -1.95 8.94
CA ASN A 61 18.97 -2.66 10.21
C ASN A 61 19.48 -4.11 9.99
N PRO A 62 20.60 -4.51 10.63
CA PRO A 62 21.21 -5.83 10.43
C PRO A 62 20.29 -6.98 10.84
N ILE A 63 19.32 -6.78 11.74
CA ILE A 63 18.40 -7.83 12.20
C ILE A 63 17.55 -8.45 11.06
N PHE A 64 17.39 -7.72 9.94
CA PHE A 64 16.61 -8.16 8.79
C PHE A 64 17.45 -8.77 7.66
N ARG A 65 18.78 -8.81 7.79
CA ARG A 65 19.66 -9.16 6.67
C ARG A 65 20.95 -9.89 7.02
N ASP A 66 21.42 -9.76 8.25
CA ASP A 66 22.66 -10.35 8.72
C ASP A 66 22.35 -11.55 9.62
N GLN A 67 22.72 -12.74 9.14
CA GLN A 67 22.46 -13.99 9.84
C GLN A 67 23.30 -14.12 11.11
N GLU A 68 24.55 -13.64 11.11
CA GLU A 68 25.42 -13.71 12.29
C GLU A 68 24.91 -12.77 13.38
N TYR A 69 24.59 -11.52 13.02
CA TYR A 69 24.00 -10.56 13.94
C TYR A 69 22.69 -11.08 14.53
N ALA A 70 21.80 -11.60 13.67
CA ALA A 70 20.49 -12.06 14.11
C ALA A 70 20.55 -13.32 14.99
N ALA A 71 21.57 -14.17 14.82
CA ALA A 71 21.80 -15.34 15.67
C ALA A 71 22.08 -14.97 17.14
N TYR A 72 22.71 -13.82 17.40
CA TYR A 72 22.92 -13.31 18.75
C TYR A 72 21.72 -12.54 19.32
N SER A 73 20.68 -12.30 18.53
CA SER A 73 19.45 -11.68 19.00
C SER A 73 18.54 -12.69 19.70
N LYS A 74 17.52 -12.20 20.42
CA LYS A 74 16.49 -13.07 21.03
C LYS A 74 15.70 -13.91 20.02
N TYR A 75 15.77 -13.58 18.72
CA TYR A 75 15.06 -14.29 17.66
C TYR A 75 15.86 -15.46 17.08
N GLY A 76 17.19 -15.48 17.25
CA GLY A 76 18.07 -16.56 16.78
C GLY A 76 18.21 -16.70 15.25
N SER A 77 17.51 -15.89 14.46
CA SER A 77 17.60 -15.86 13.00
C SER A 77 17.15 -14.51 12.47
N ILE A 78 17.40 -14.26 11.19
CA ILE A 78 16.80 -13.12 10.47
C ILE A 78 15.27 -13.19 10.64
N ILE A 79 14.67 -12.04 10.93
CA ILE A 79 13.21 -11.89 11.02
C ILE A 79 12.69 -11.05 9.86
N GLY A 80 11.39 -11.14 9.59
CA GLY A 80 10.73 -10.23 8.66
C GLY A 80 10.57 -8.83 9.26
N HIS A 81 10.74 -7.80 8.44
CA HIS A 81 10.45 -6.43 8.85
C HIS A 81 8.95 -6.31 9.23
N PRO A 82 8.56 -5.52 10.25
CA PRO A 82 7.16 -5.35 10.64
C PRO A 82 6.25 -4.95 9.48
N CYS A 83 6.72 -4.10 8.56
CA CYS A 83 6.02 -3.73 7.32
C CYS A 83 5.98 -4.82 6.22
N ALA A 84 6.62 -5.98 6.38
CA ALA A 84 6.72 -7.02 5.34
C ALA A 84 5.38 -7.59 4.84
N PRO A 85 4.26 -7.61 5.61
CA PRO A 85 2.96 -7.96 5.04
C PRO A 85 2.54 -7.12 3.81
N TYR A 86 3.08 -5.92 3.62
CA TYR A 86 2.87 -5.12 2.39
C TYR A 86 3.43 -5.78 1.13
N MET A 87 4.50 -6.59 1.28
CA MET A 87 5.05 -7.38 0.19
C MET A 87 4.09 -8.51 -0.21
N ARG A 88 3.46 -9.16 0.77
CA ARG A 88 2.53 -10.27 0.53
C ARG A 88 1.25 -9.77 -0.13
N HIS A 89 0.70 -8.69 0.40
CA HIS A 89 -0.49 -8.06 -0.11
C HIS A 89 -0.41 -6.54 0.06
N TRP A 90 -0.68 -5.82 -1.02
CA TRP A 90 -0.90 -4.39 -0.95
C TRP A 90 -2.35 -4.13 -0.54
N SER A 91 -2.59 -3.97 0.77
CA SER A 91 -3.90 -3.56 1.35
C SER A 91 -4.44 -2.28 0.72
N GLY A 92 -3.56 -1.48 0.13
CA GLY A 92 -3.94 -0.32 -0.64
C GLY A 92 -4.50 -0.57 -2.04
N ARG A 93 -4.55 -1.81 -2.55
CA ARG A 93 -5.05 -2.10 -3.91
C ARG A 93 -6.54 -2.41 -3.89
N THR A 94 -7.03 -2.80 -2.73
CA THR A 94 -8.45 -2.96 -2.39
C THR A 94 -9.12 -1.62 -2.06
N ARG A 95 -8.46 -0.48 -2.33
CA ARG A 95 -9.02 0.86 -2.11
C ARG A 95 -10.17 1.13 -3.09
N TRP A 96 -11.30 1.50 -2.52
CA TRP A 96 -12.42 2.07 -3.25
C TRP A 96 -12.31 3.60 -3.21
N GLY A 97 -12.19 4.22 -4.38
CA GLY A 97 -12.55 5.62 -4.56
C GLY A 97 -14.04 5.76 -4.84
N LEU A 98 -14.56 6.98 -4.80
CA LEU A 98 -15.86 7.27 -5.40
C LEU A 98 -15.64 7.58 -6.89
N PRO A 99 -16.67 7.47 -7.75
CA PRO A 99 -16.55 7.90 -9.14
C PRO A 99 -15.94 9.31 -9.23
N GLY A 100 -14.82 9.45 -9.95
CA GLY A 100 -14.11 10.74 -10.06
C GLY A 100 -13.31 11.19 -8.83
N VAL A 101 -13.32 10.45 -7.72
CA VAL A 101 -12.66 10.85 -6.46
C VAL A 101 -11.68 9.77 -6.00
N HIS A 102 -10.40 10.11 -5.99
CA HIS A 102 -9.34 9.19 -5.57
C HIS A 102 -9.39 8.91 -4.06
N GLY A 103 -9.42 7.63 -3.69
CA GLY A 103 -9.29 7.20 -2.30
C GLY A 103 -7.82 7.21 -1.86
N PHE A 104 -7.49 8.01 -0.85
CA PHE A 104 -6.16 8.02 -0.24
C PHE A 104 -6.07 7.06 0.94
N PHE A 105 -4.91 6.44 1.14
CA PHE A 105 -4.69 5.53 2.25
C PHE A 105 -4.29 6.28 3.50
N ALA A 106 -5.05 6.08 4.57
CA ALA A 106 -4.79 6.70 5.86
C ALA A 106 -3.87 5.84 6.74
N GLY A 107 -4.00 4.52 6.71
CA GLY A 107 -3.23 3.63 7.58
C GLY A 107 -3.86 2.25 7.77
N ASN A 108 -3.24 1.49 8.66
CA ASN A 108 -3.60 0.12 9.04
C ASN A 108 -3.15 -0.14 10.48
N ASP A 109 -3.91 -0.98 11.19
CA ASP A 109 -3.53 -1.49 12.50
C ASP A 109 -3.07 -2.93 12.35
N TRP A 110 -1.81 -3.20 12.70
CA TRP A 110 -1.24 -4.56 12.67
C TRP A 110 -0.82 -4.98 14.07
N GLU A 111 -1.13 -6.24 14.39
CA GLU A 111 -0.72 -6.92 15.61
C GLU A 111 0.18 -8.09 15.24
N PHE A 112 1.36 -8.17 15.85
CA PHE A 112 2.33 -9.23 15.61
C PHE A 112 2.38 -10.16 16.81
N PHE A 113 1.99 -11.41 16.61
CA PHE A 113 1.96 -12.41 17.68
C PHE A 113 3.30 -13.11 17.91
N ARG A 114 4.18 -13.11 16.90
CA ARG A 114 5.48 -13.79 16.89
C ARG A 114 6.46 -13.04 15.99
#